data_AF-A0A3A5W507-F1
#
_entry.id   AF-A0A3A5W507-F1
#
_cell.length_a   1.000
_cell.length_b   1.000
_cell.length_c   1.000
_cell.angle_alpha   90.00
_cell.angle_beta   90.00
_cell.angle_gamma   90.00
#
_symmetry.space_group_name_H-M   'P 1'
#
loop_
_entity.id
_entity.type
_entity.pdbx_description
1 polymer ?
#
loop_
_entity_poly.entity_id
_entity_poly.type
_entity_poly.pdbx_seq_one_letter_code
_entity_poly.pdbx_strand_id
1 'polypeptide(L)'
;RVYIGTDAAQRTHIGRVLGMTNLSRVANHVKADLPLVIQIFIEENQKHFIDMFFNRAGNLSLKQHAFELLPGVGNKKAMQMVEARGSSGFENLAALNEACGIDAADLLAKRFHTELDDRNIQPRLIDLLLPVKA
;
A
#
# COMPACT_ATOMS: atom_id res chain seq x y z
N ARG A 1 12.22 -10.08 -9.36
CA ARG A 1 12.83 -9.53 -8.13
C ARG A 1 14.35 -9.59 -8.28
N VAL A 2 15.09 -8.57 -7.81
CA VAL A 2 16.57 -8.53 -7.88
C VAL A 2 17.15 -8.22 -6.51
N TYR A 3 18.29 -8.82 -6.16
CA TYR A 3 18.97 -8.55 -4.89
C TYR A 3 19.86 -7.30 -5.01
N ILE A 4 19.69 -6.35 -4.08
CA ILE A 4 20.48 -5.10 -4.00
C ILE A 4 21.25 -4.95 -2.69
N GLY A 5 21.34 -6.01 -1.86
CA GLY A 5 21.98 -5.97 -0.55
C GLY A 5 23.51 -5.89 -0.62
N THR A 6 24.18 -5.86 0.53
CA THR A 6 25.64 -5.64 0.61
C THR A 6 26.48 -6.76 0.01
N ASP A 7 25.94 -7.99 -0.06
CA ASP A 7 26.63 -9.14 -0.63
C ASP A 7 26.73 -9.03 -2.17
N ALA A 8 27.94 -8.76 -2.67
CA ALA A 8 28.18 -8.64 -4.10
C ALA A 8 28.00 -9.95 -4.85
N ALA A 9 28.20 -11.12 -4.21
CA ALA A 9 28.06 -12.42 -4.85
C ALA A 9 26.61 -12.75 -5.20
N GLN A 10 25.65 -12.22 -4.43
CA GLN A 10 24.21 -12.40 -4.68
C GLN A 10 23.64 -11.40 -5.69
N ARG A 11 24.40 -10.38 -6.10
CA ARG A 11 23.97 -9.40 -7.10
C ARG A 11 24.27 -9.89 -8.52
N THR A 12 23.48 -10.84 -9.00
CA THR A 12 23.63 -11.40 -10.37
C THR A 12 23.28 -10.39 -11.48
N HIS A 13 22.35 -9.47 -11.22
CA HIS A 13 21.82 -8.54 -12.23
C HIS A 13 22.16 -7.06 -11.99
N ILE A 14 22.82 -6.73 -10.87
CA ILE A 14 23.03 -5.34 -10.43
C ILE A 14 24.52 -5.11 -10.17
N GLY A 15 25.16 -4.23 -10.97
CA GLY A 15 26.56 -3.87 -10.76
C GLY A 15 26.78 -3.01 -9.50
N ARG A 16 26.13 -1.84 -9.45
CA ARG A 16 26.25 -0.90 -8.32
C ARG A 16 24.96 -0.10 -8.13
N VAL A 17 24.55 0.09 -6.88
CA VAL A 17 23.46 1.01 -6.50
C VAL A 17 24.03 2.43 -6.44
N LEU A 18 23.46 3.35 -7.22
CA LEU A 18 23.92 4.75 -7.31
C LEU A 18 23.38 5.62 -6.16
N GLY A 19 22.21 5.28 -5.61
CA GLY A 19 21.57 6.01 -4.52
C GLY A 19 20.04 5.99 -4.63
N MET A 20 19.38 6.75 -3.74
CA MET A 20 17.94 6.99 -3.81
C MET A 20 17.62 8.09 -4.81
N THR A 21 16.47 8.01 -5.47
CA THR A 21 15.98 9.04 -6.39
C THR A 21 14.59 9.52 -5.98
N ASN A 22 14.22 10.73 -6.41
CA ASN A 22 12.86 11.24 -6.28
C ASN A 22 12.02 10.80 -7.47
N LEU A 23 10.73 10.59 -7.26
CA LEU A 23 9.82 10.18 -8.33
C LEU A 23 9.90 11.14 -9.52
N SER A 24 10.00 12.45 -9.28
CA SER A 24 10.17 13.48 -10.30
C SER A 24 11.32 13.25 -11.30
N ARG A 25 12.41 12.59 -10.88
CA ARG A 25 13.60 12.31 -11.69
C ARG A 25 13.53 10.98 -12.45
N VAL A 26 12.46 10.21 -12.26
CA VAL A 26 12.25 8.93 -12.93
C VAL A 26 11.57 9.15 -14.28
N ALA A 27 11.88 8.32 -15.27
CA ALA A 27 11.25 8.35 -16.58
C ALA A 27 9.72 8.14 -16.49
N ASN A 28 8.97 8.79 -17.38
CA ASN A 28 7.50 8.79 -17.33
C ASN A 28 6.87 7.40 -17.45
N HIS A 29 7.46 6.50 -18.23
CA HIS A 29 6.98 5.12 -18.35
C HIS A 29 7.10 4.37 -17.01
N VAL A 30 8.24 4.52 -16.31
CA VAL A 30 8.42 3.91 -14.98
C VAL A 30 7.45 4.49 -13.95
N LYS A 31 7.16 5.80 -14.01
CA LYS A 31 6.12 6.40 -13.14
C LYS A 31 4.75 5.80 -13.41
N ALA A 32 4.40 5.55 -14.68
CA ALA A 32 3.14 4.95 -15.08
C ALA A 32 3.04 3.47 -14.67
N ASP A 33 4.15 2.74 -14.66
CA ASP A 33 4.20 1.33 -14.26
C ASP A 33 4.25 1.14 -12.72
N LEU A 34 4.65 2.19 -11.98
CA LEU A 34 4.87 2.10 -10.54
C LEU A 34 3.63 1.65 -9.73
N PRO A 35 2.40 2.14 -10.00
CA PRO A 35 1.20 1.64 -9.32
C PRO A 35 1.02 0.13 -9.48
N LEU A 36 1.24 -0.41 -10.68
CA LEU A 36 1.11 -1.85 -10.94
C LEU A 36 2.15 -2.66 -10.17
N VAL A 37 3.40 -2.19 -10.13
CA VAL A 37 4.47 -2.86 -9.36
C VAL A 37 4.16 -2.84 -7.86
N ILE A 38 3.64 -1.73 -7.34
CA ILE A 38 3.23 -1.62 -5.93
C ILE A 38 2.05 -2.55 -5.66
N GLN A 39 1.07 -2.65 -6.56
CA GLN A 39 -0.06 -3.56 -6.42
C GLN A 39 0.41 -5.02 -6.31
N ILE A 40 1.27 -5.47 -7.24
CA ILE A 40 1.84 -6.83 -7.20
C ILE A 40 2.56 -7.06 -5.86
N PHE A 41 3.34 -6.08 -5.39
CA PHE A 41 4.01 -6.17 -4.09
C PHE A 41 3.03 -6.30 -2.91
N ILE A 42 1.90 -5.59 -2.95
CA ILE A 42 0.85 -5.69 -1.92
C ILE A 42 0.19 -7.06 -1.96
N GLU A 43 -0.12 -7.58 -3.14
CA GLU A 43 -0.74 -8.91 -3.32
C GLU A 43 0.20 -10.02 -2.84
N GLU A 44 1.48 -9.96 -3.17
CA GLU A 44 2.50 -10.92 -2.71
C GLU A 44 2.66 -10.92 -1.19
N ASN A 45 2.38 -9.78 -0.53
CA ASN A 45 2.48 -9.60 0.92
C ASN A 45 1.11 -9.35 1.57
N GLN A 46 0.04 -9.88 0.97
CA GLN A 46 -1.34 -9.53 1.34
C GLN A 46 -1.63 -9.66 2.83
N LYS A 47 -1.08 -10.68 3.49
CA LYS A 47 -1.29 -10.96 4.91
C LYS A 47 -0.84 -9.79 5.79
N HIS A 48 0.32 -9.21 5.48
CA HIS A 48 0.85 -8.07 6.21
C HIS A 48 -0.07 -6.84 6.10
N PHE A 49 -0.56 -6.53 4.90
CA PHE A 49 -1.42 -5.37 4.69
C PHE A 49 -2.82 -5.54 5.26
N ILE A 50 -3.37 -6.77 5.19
CA ILE A 50 -4.61 -7.14 5.88
C ILE A 50 -4.47 -6.93 7.39
N ASP A 51 -3.41 -7.48 8.00
CA ASP A 51 -3.22 -7.42 9.45
C ASP A 51 -2.86 -6.03 9.95
N MET A 52 -2.00 -5.30 9.21
CA MET A 52 -1.44 -4.03 9.67
C MET A 52 -2.33 -2.82 9.34
N PHE A 53 -3.08 -2.89 8.23
CA PHE A 53 -3.97 -1.80 7.81
C PHE A 53 -5.45 -2.19 7.96
N PHE A 54 -5.95 -3.17 7.20
CA PHE A 54 -7.39 -3.38 7.11
C PHE A 54 -8.04 -3.84 8.43
N ASN A 55 -7.37 -4.73 9.16
CA ASN A 55 -7.87 -5.23 10.44
C ASN A 55 -7.61 -4.27 11.61
N ARG A 56 -6.61 -3.39 11.51
CA ARG A 56 -6.24 -2.43 12.57
C ARG A 56 -6.71 -0.99 12.34
N ALA A 57 -7.22 -0.67 11.15
CA ALA A 57 -7.67 0.67 10.81
C ALA A 57 -8.73 1.16 11.81
N GLY A 58 -8.57 2.39 12.30
CA GLY A 58 -9.52 3.00 13.21
C GLY A 58 -9.87 4.42 12.80
N ASN A 59 -10.59 5.11 13.68
CA ASN A 59 -10.89 6.53 13.52
C ASN A 59 -9.61 7.37 13.68
N LEU A 60 -9.30 8.18 12.67
CA LEU A 60 -8.24 9.20 12.74
C LEU A 60 -8.72 10.42 13.54
N SER A 61 -10.01 10.74 13.42
CA SER A 61 -10.69 11.79 14.16
C SER A 61 -12.14 11.40 14.44
N LEU A 62 -12.87 12.25 15.17
CA LEU A 62 -14.31 12.06 15.43
C LEU A 62 -15.14 11.91 14.15
N LYS A 63 -14.67 12.45 13.01
CA LYS A 63 -15.42 12.47 11.74
C LYS A 63 -14.78 11.66 10.62
N GLN A 64 -13.57 11.14 10.80
CA GLN A 64 -12.80 10.53 9.72
C GLN A 64 -12.24 9.16 10.13
N HIS A 65 -12.54 8.14 9.33
CA HIS A 65 -11.96 6.81 9.46
C HIS A 65 -10.70 6.66 8.59
N ALA A 66 -9.74 5.82 9.01
CA ALA A 66 -8.50 5.59 8.26
C ALA A 66 -8.71 5.00 6.85
N PHE A 67 -9.81 4.29 6.61
CA PHE A 67 -10.18 3.82 5.27
C PHE A 67 -10.43 4.96 4.28
N GLU A 68 -10.82 6.14 4.75
CA GLU A 68 -11.03 7.32 3.90
C GLU A 68 -9.72 7.89 3.35
N LEU A 69 -8.56 7.38 3.79
CA LEU A 69 -7.26 7.71 3.18
C LEU A 69 -7.09 7.05 1.81
N LEU A 70 -7.83 5.97 1.54
CA LEU A 70 -7.77 5.28 0.26
C LEU A 70 -8.49 6.12 -0.82
N PRO A 71 -7.87 6.33 -1.98
CA PRO A 71 -8.44 7.15 -3.04
C PRO A 71 -9.75 6.56 -3.56
N GLY A 72 -10.84 7.32 -3.51
CA GLY A 72 -12.16 6.83 -3.93
C GLY A 72 -12.98 6.17 -2.82
N VAL A 73 -12.45 6.04 -1.61
CA VAL A 73 -13.20 5.60 -0.43
C VAL A 73 -13.69 6.83 0.35
N GLY A 74 -14.96 7.18 0.20
CA GLY A 74 -15.60 8.21 1.03
C GLY A 74 -16.18 7.65 2.33
N ASN A 75 -16.72 8.52 3.19
CA ASN A 75 -17.27 8.14 4.50
C ASN A 75 -18.29 6.98 4.44
N LYS A 76 -19.24 7.01 3.50
CA LYS A 76 -20.23 5.92 3.32
C LYS A 76 -19.55 4.57 3.06
N LYS A 77 -18.51 4.57 2.21
CA LYS A 77 -17.77 3.36 1.86
C LYS A 77 -16.88 2.90 3.01
N ALA A 78 -16.24 3.82 3.72
CA ALA A 78 -15.46 3.53 4.90
C ALA A 78 -16.32 2.88 6.00
N MET A 79 -17.53 3.39 6.26
CA MET A 79 -18.46 2.79 7.21
C MET A 79 -18.88 1.39 6.78
N GLN A 80 -19.19 1.18 5.48
CA GLN A 80 -19.46 -0.15 4.94
C GLN A 80 -18.28 -1.11 5.19
N MET A 81 -17.04 -0.67 4.99
CA MET A 81 -15.85 -1.48 5.24
C MET A 81 -15.67 -1.81 6.73
N VAL A 82 -15.99 -0.86 7.63
CA VAL A 82 -15.96 -1.10 9.09
C VAL A 82 -17.00 -2.14 9.50
N GLU A 83 -18.21 -2.05 8.96
CA GLU A 83 -19.28 -3.03 9.19
C GLU A 83 -18.88 -4.41 8.64
N ALA A 84 -18.35 -4.47 7.42
CA ALA A 84 -17.91 -5.71 6.79
C ALA A 84 -16.76 -6.39 7.54
N ARG A 85 -15.85 -5.60 8.14
CA ARG A 85 -14.76 -6.12 8.98
C ARG A 85 -15.31 -6.82 10.23
N GLY A 86 -16.34 -6.25 10.85
CA GLY A 86 -16.90 -6.73 12.11
C GLY A 86 -15.84 -7.01 13.18
N SER A 87 -16.10 -8.02 14.00
CA SER A 87 -15.17 -8.47 15.06
C SER A 87 -14.12 -9.48 14.56
N SER A 88 -14.41 -10.20 13.47
CA SER A 88 -13.56 -11.27 12.96
C SER A 88 -12.43 -10.77 12.05
N GLY A 89 -12.57 -9.58 11.46
CA GLY A 89 -11.62 -9.07 10.49
C GLY A 89 -11.75 -9.73 9.11
N PHE A 90 -10.84 -9.36 8.23
CA PHE A 90 -10.67 -9.98 6.92
C PHE A 90 -9.55 -11.01 6.96
N GLU A 91 -9.75 -12.17 6.33
CA GLU A 91 -8.74 -13.23 6.24
C GLU A 91 -7.70 -12.97 5.14
N ASN A 92 -8.13 -12.40 4.02
CA ASN A 92 -7.31 -12.14 2.85
C ASN A 92 -7.91 -11.01 2.00
N LEU A 93 -7.15 -10.55 0.99
CA LEU A 93 -7.61 -9.47 0.10
C LEU A 93 -8.82 -9.86 -0.73
N ALA A 94 -8.97 -11.14 -1.12
CA ALA A 94 -10.11 -11.58 -1.90
C ALA A 94 -11.43 -11.48 -1.10
N ALA A 95 -11.44 -11.91 0.16
CA ALA A 95 -12.58 -11.80 1.06
C ALA A 95 -12.95 -10.33 1.33
N LEU A 96 -11.94 -9.46 1.50
CA LEU A 96 -12.14 -8.02 1.63
C LEU A 96 -12.77 -7.41 0.36
N ASN A 97 -12.22 -7.76 -0.80
CA ASN A 97 -12.68 -7.27 -2.10
C ASN A 97 -14.12 -7.70 -2.39
N GLU A 98 -14.47 -8.96 -2.09
CA GLU A 98 -15.81 -9.50 -2.26
C GLU A 98 -16.81 -8.83 -1.29
N ALA A 99 -16.48 -8.75 0.00
CA ALA A 99 -17.36 -8.18 1.01
C ALA A 99 -17.64 -6.69 0.78
N CYS A 100 -16.64 -5.94 0.32
CA CYS A 100 -16.74 -4.51 0.15
C CYS A 100 -16.99 -4.09 -1.30
N GLY A 101 -16.87 -4.97 -2.30
CA GLY A 101 -16.94 -4.61 -3.72
C GLY A 101 -15.90 -3.56 -4.10
N ILE A 102 -14.65 -3.78 -3.70
CA ILE A 102 -13.51 -2.89 -3.97
C ILE A 102 -12.32 -3.69 -4.49
N ASP A 103 -11.31 -2.99 -5.01
CA ASP A 103 -9.98 -3.55 -5.21
C ASP A 103 -9.01 -2.94 -4.19
N ALA A 104 -8.87 -3.60 -3.06
CA ALA A 104 -8.07 -3.11 -1.94
C ALA A 104 -6.58 -2.97 -2.27
N ALA A 105 -6.05 -3.85 -3.14
CA ALA A 105 -4.64 -3.80 -3.53
C ALA A 105 -4.37 -2.59 -4.43
N ASP A 106 -5.20 -2.38 -5.45
CA ASP A 106 -5.12 -1.21 -6.34
C ASP A 106 -5.32 0.11 -5.57
N LEU A 107 -6.31 0.17 -4.67
CA LEU A 107 -6.56 1.36 -3.85
C LEU A 107 -5.35 1.74 -2.98
N LEU A 108 -4.76 0.75 -2.32
CA LEU A 108 -3.58 0.97 -1.49
C LEU A 108 -2.35 1.32 -2.35
N ALA A 109 -2.21 0.71 -3.53
CA ALA A 109 -1.14 1.03 -4.47
C ALA A 109 -1.22 2.47 -4.98
N LYS A 110 -2.42 2.93 -5.37
CA LYS A 110 -2.67 4.33 -5.76
C LYS A 110 -2.39 5.29 -4.61
N ARG A 111 -2.76 4.92 -3.38
CA ARG A 111 -2.44 5.73 -2.18
C ARG A 111 -0.92 5.86 -2.00
N PHE A 112 -0.17 4.76 -2.05
CA PHE A 112 1.28 4.78 -1.95
C PHE A 112 1.93 5.59 -3.09
N HIS A 113 1.47 5.41 -4.33
CA HIS A 113 1.95 6.21 -5.45
C HIS A 113 1.79 7.71 -5.20
N THR A 114 0.63 8.12 -4.69
CA THR A 114 0.35 9.52 -4.37
C THR A 114 1.26 10.04 -3.24
N GLU A 115 1.48 9.24 -2.19
CA GLU A 115 2.39 9.59 -1.08
C GLU A 115 3.88 9.62 -1.47
N LEU A 116 4.27 8.93 -2.54
CA LEU A 116 5.61 8.99 -3.11
C LEU A 116 5.81 10.24 -3.97
N ASP A 117 4.76 10.70 -4.66
CA ASP A 117 4.79 11.91 -5.47
C ASP A 117 4.72 13.17 -4.59
N ASP A 118 3.79 13.21 -3.64
CA ASP A 118 3.63 14.31 -2.68
C ASP A 118 3.93 13.85 -1.24
N ARG A 119 5.07 14.32 -0.71
CA ARG A 119 5.53 14.02 0.64
C ARG A 119 4.79 14.79 1.73
N ASN A 120 4.00 15.80 1.39
CA ASN A 120 3.24 16.60 2.36
C ASN A 120 1.91 15.94 2.75
N ILE A 121 1.49 14.90 2.02
CA ILE A 121 0.27 14.16 2.34
C ILE A 121 0.43 13.53 3.73
N GLN A 122 -0.52 13.81 4.60
CA GLN A 122 -0.61 13.25 5.93
C GLN A 122 -2.00 12.67 6.18
N PRO A 123 -2.13 11.60 6.97
CA PRO A 123 -1.07 10.70 7.43
C PRO A 123 -0.44 9.86 6.30
N ARG A 124 0.82 9.46 6.46
CA ARG A 124 1.56 8.62 5.50
C ARG A 124 1.44 7.15 5.84
N LEU A 125 0.74 6.39 4.99
CA LEU A 125 0.61 4.95 5.13
C LEU A 125 1.90 4.20 4.80
N ILE A 126 2.74 4.74 3.91
CA ILE A 126 4.04 4.14 3.58
C ILE A 126 4.90 4.00 4.83
N ASP A 127 4.99 5.05 5.65
CA ASP A 127 5.83 5.06 6.85
C ASP A 127 5.24 4.20 7.99
N LEU A 128 3.92 3.97 7.96
CA LEU A 128 3.22 3.15 8.95
C LEU A 128 3.25 1.66 8.59
N LEU A 129 3.17 1.33 7.30
CA LEU A 129 3.01 -0.04 6.80
C LEU A 129 4.31 -0.68 6.33
N LEU A 130 5.39 0.08 6.17
CA LEU A 130 6.70 -0.45 5.78
C LEU A 130 7.73 -0.30 6.92
N PRO A 131 8.76 -1.18 6.97
CA PRO A 131 8.99 -2.32 6.10
C PRO A 131 8.03 -3.49 6.38
N VAL A 132 7.71 -4.26 5.35
CA VAL A 132 7.05 -5.56 5.52
C VAL A 132 8.05 -6.48 6.23
N LYS A 133 7.73 -6.87 7.46
CA LYS A 133 8.54 -7.83 8.21
C LYS A 133 8.15 -9.22 7.73
N ALA A 134 9.08 -9.89 7.06
CA ALA A 134 8.96 -11.29 6.65
C ALA A 134 9.01 -12.22 7.87
#